data_AF-A0A8B7Z5P8-F1
#
_entry.id   AF-A0A8B7Z5P8-F1
#
_cell.length_a   1.000
_cell.length_b   1.000
_cell.length_c   1.000
_cell.angle_alpha   90.00
_cell.angle_beta   90.00
_cell.angle_gamma   90.00
#
_symmetry.space_group_name_H-M   'P 1'
#
loop_
_entity.id
_entity.type
_entity.pdbx_description
1 polymer ?
#
loop_
_entity_poly.entity_id
_entity_poly.type
_entity_poly.pdbx_seq_one_letter_code
_entity_poly.pdbx_strand_id
1 'polypeptide(L)'
;MPFTPLKPDFHVFVASTLNLVVLTAERYVAIMYPFKYLTHFRKKQVVVMLTVWSVAILYKSHNAFYYTIEDETCKFRNLSKEASIAMGTTAFFFEYLNPLIFMSFCYVHIIHQLKKSSSIVNPESSSNQQSDNSMSGSLLRARRNTLKTFFIVFVTYTICWSPNQIAFFVFNFGLPLNFQGVFYNMSMVLVQLNTCVNPIIYAFKYRQFQNSLRVLFKPCLPNLPLRVDQQLASTISSRLQPLKSQKMRAKSQEMRENS
;
A
#
# COMPACT_ATOMS: atom_id res chain seq x y z
N MET A 1 5.21 10.16 37.06
CA MET A 1 4.96 8.89 36.34
C MET A 1 6.11 8.69 35.37
N PRO A 2 6.76 7.52 35.36
CA PRO A 2 7.95 7.31 34.53
C PRO A 2 7.52 7.25 33.06
N PHE A 3 8.13 8.10 32.23
CA PHE A 3 7.95 8.07 30.79
C PHE A 3 8.62 6.80 30.25
N THR A 4 7.85 5.95 29.58
CA THR A 4 8.32 4.70 28.99
C THR A 4 9.51 4.91 28.04
N PRO A 5 10.49 3.98 28.03
CA PRO A 5 11.69 4.09 27.21
C PRO A 5 11.29 3.97 25.74
N LEU A 6 11.91 4.78 24.87
CA LEU A 6 11.80 4.79 23.39
C LEU A 6 10.59 4.02 22.84
N LYS A 7 9.49 4.72 22.53
CA LYS A 7 8.33 4.11 21.86
C LYS A 7 8.82 3.34 20.61
N PRO A 8 8.71 2.00 20.57
CA PRO A 8 9.11 1.20 19.41
C PRO A 8 8.28 1.53 18.15
N ASP A 9 7.20 2.29 18.32
CA ASP A 9 6.26 2.73 17.28
C ASP A 9 6.91 3.52 16.14
N PHE A 10 8.02 4.23 16.37
CA PHE A 10 8.61 5.10 15.35
C PHE A 10 9.13 4.34 14.12
N HIS A 11 9.64 3.12 14.29
CA HIS A 11 10.08 2.26 13.18
C HIS A 11 8.90 1.80 12.31
N VAL A 12 7.77 1.53 12.96
CA VAL A 12 6.54 1.06 12.31
C VAL A 12 5.96 2.16 11.42
N PHE A 13 6.04 3.43 11.83
CA PHE A 13 5.55 4.54 11.04
C PHE A 13 6.31 4.73 9.72
N VAL A 14 7.65 4.63 9.73
CA VAL A 14 8.45 4.73 8.50
C VAL A 14 8.22 3.53 7.59
N ALA A 15 8.16 2.32 8.15
CA ALA A 15 7.82 1.13 7.37
C ALA A 15 6.42 1.27 6.73
N SER A 16 5.43 1.81 7.46
CA SER A 16 4.08 2.08 6.94
C SER A 16 4.11 3.05 5.75
N THR A 17 4.82 4.18 5.88
CA THR A 17 4.99 5.15 4.79
C THR A 17 5.66 4.54 3.56
N LEU A 18 6.76 3.81 3.74
CA LEU A 18 7.45 3.13 2.65
C LEU A 18 6.59 2.06 1.99
N ASN A 19 5.77 1.34 2.77
CA ASN A 19 4.80 0.39 2.24
C ASN A 19 3.74 1.10 1.38
N LEU A 20 3.26 2.28 1.76
CA LEU A 20 2.35 3.08 0.94
C LEU A 20 3.01 3.53 -0.37
N VAL A 21 4.26 3.98 -0.32
CA VAL A 21 5.03 4.34 -1.52
C VAL A 21 5.19 3.14 -2.46
N VAL A 22 5.60 1.99 -1.94
CA VAL A 22 5.73 0.74 -2.72
C VAL A 22 4.40 0.29 -3.29
N LEU A 23 3.32 0.44 -2.53
CA LEU A 23 1.97 0.10 -2.97
C LEU A 23 1.48 1.02 -4.09
N THR A 24 1.76 2.32 -3.99
CA THR A 24 1.48 3.28 -5.07
C THR A 24 2.32 2.97 -6.31
N ALA A 25 3.61 2.65 -6.15
CA ALA A 25 4.48 2.22 -7.24
C ALA A 25 4.00 0.92 -7.89
N GLU A 26 3.57 -0.07 -7.10
CA GLU A 26 2.96 -1.31 -7.56
C GLU A 26 1.75 -1.00 -8.44
N ARG A 27 0.84 -0.14 -7.97
CA ARG A 27 -0.36 0.25 -8.73
C ARG A 27 -0.01 0.97 -10.01
N TYR A 28 0.95 1.89 -9.95
CA TYR A 28 1.43 2.63 -11.11
C TYR A 28 1.94 1.68 -12.19
N VAL A 29 2.86 0.77 -11.83
CA VAL A 29 3.43 -0.20 -12.78
C VAL A 29 2.37 -1.17 -13.29
N ALA A 30 1.45 -1.64 -12.44
CA ALA A 30 0.38 -2.56 -12.85
C ALA A 30 -0.60 -1.95 -13.86
N ILE A 31 -0.86 -0.63 -13.79
CA ILE A 31 -1.79 0.07 -14.66
C ILE A 31 -1.09 0.57 -15.93
N MET A 32 0.08 1.18 -15.80
CA MET A 32 0.82 1.78 -16.92
C MET A 32 1.60 0.75 -17.73
N TYR A 33 2.10 -0.32 -17.08
CA TYR A 33 2.98 -1.32 -17.69
C TYR A 33 2.59 -2.77 -17.32
N PRO A 34 1.41 -3.25 -17.75
CA PRO A 34 0.85 -4.54 -17.30
C PRO A 34 1.77 -5.74 -17.58
N PHE A 35 2.51 -5.75 -18.68
CA PHE A 35 3.45 -6.83 -19.01
C PHE A 35 4.67 -6.85 -18.08
N LYS A 36 5.24 -5.69 -17.71
CA LYS A 36 6.36 -5.59 -16.75
C LYS A 36 5.94 -5.99 -15.33
N TYR A 37 4.70 -5.67 -14.95
CA TYR A 37 4.14 -6.04 -13.65
C TYR A 37 4.06 -7.58 -13.46
N LEU A 38 3.57 -8.29 -14.48
CA LEU A 38 3.39 -9.75 -14.43
C LEU A 38 4.72 -10.51 -14.42
N THR A 39 5.73 -10.02 -15.14
CA THR A 39 7.01 -10.71 -15.29
C THR A 39 8.00 -10.39 -14.16
N HIS A 40 8.04 -9.16 -13.68
CA HIS A 40 9.07 -8.68 -12.75
C HIS A 40 8.54 -8.38 -11.34
N PHE A 41 7.53 -7.50 -11.24
CA PHE A 41 7.12 -6.93 -9.96
C PHE A 41 6.53 -8.01 -9.02
N ARG A 42 5.67 -8.88 -9.54
CA ARG A 42 5.04 -9.96 -8.76
C ARG A 42 6.05 -10.94 -8.16
N LYS A 43 7.11 -11.28 -8.89
CA LYS A 43 8.12 -12.25 -8.43
C LYS A 43 9.05 -11.69 -7.36
N LYS A 44 9.27 -10.37 -7.34
CA LYS A 44 10.21 -9.71 -6.43
C LYS A 44 9.55 -9.09 -5.19
N GLN A 45 8.25 -9.29 -4.98
CA GLN A 45 7.49 -8.63 -3.91
C GLN A 45 8.05 -8.91 -2.51
N VAL A 46 8.51 -10.13 -2.23
CA VAL A 46 9.13 -10.48 -0.94
C VAL A 46 10.43 -9.72 -0.71
N VAL A 47 11.30 -9.66 -1.74
CA VAL A 47 12.57 -8.92 -1.66
C VAL A 47 12.31 -7.44 -1.42
N VAL A 48 11.35 -6.85 -2.15
CA VAL A 48 10.96 -5.44 -1.97
C VAL A 48 10.48 -5.18 -0.54
N MET A 49 9.67 -6.06 0.04
CA MET A 49 9.22 -5.93 1.44
C MET A 49 10.39 -6.00 2.42
N LEU A 50 11.30 -6.96 2.26
CA LEU A 50 12.50 -7.07 3.11
C LEU A 50 13.36 -5.82 3.03
N THR A 51 13.53 -5.24 1.83
CA THR A 51 14.23 -3.98 1.62
C THR A 51 13.54 -2.83 2.35
N VAL A 52 12.21 -2.71 2.27
CA VAL A 52 11.45 -1.67 2.98
C VAL A 52 11.70 -1.70 4.48
N TRP A 53 11.61 -2.89 5.10
CA TRP A 53 11.85 -3.05 6.53
C TRP A 53 13.31 -2.74 6.91
N SER A 54 14.26 -3.20 6.11
CA SER A 54 15.68 -2.93 6.34
C SER A 54 15.98 -1.43 6.28
N VAL A 55 15.44 -0.73 5.28
CA VAL A 55 15.57 0.72 5.14
C VAL A 55 14.93 1.46 6.32
N ALA A 56 13.73 1.04 6.76
CA ALA A 56 13.05 1.66 7.89
C ALA A 56 13.84 1.51 9.20
N ILE A 57 14.40 0.32 9.46
CA ILE A 57 15.24 0.05 10.64
C ILE A 57 16.50 0.89 10.57
N LEU A 58 17.22 0.85 9.45
CA LEU A 58 18.47 1.58 9.28
C LEU A 58 18.26 3.08 9.45
N TYR A 59 17.25 3.65 8.79
CA TYR A 59 16.92 5.05 8.91
C TYR A 59 16.63 5.43 10.37
N LYS A 60 15.70 4.74 11.04
CA LYS A 60 15.40 5.09 12.44
C LYS A 60 16.52 4.73 13.44
N SER A 61 17.48 3.87 13.09
CA SER A 61 18.62 3.55 13.97
C SER A 61 19.47 4.78 14.28
N HIS A 62 19.50 5.79 13.38
CA HIS A 62 20.23 7.04 13.65
C HIS A 62 19.62 7.84 14.81
N ASN A 63 18.36 7.59 15.19
CA ASN A 63 17.73 8.30 16.31
C ASN A 63 18.40 7.99 17.65
N ALA A 64 19.08 6.86 17.78
CA ALA A 64 19.86 6.55 18.99
C ALA A 64 20.93 7.63 19.30
N PHE A 65 21.40 8.37 18.28
CA PHE A 65 22.34 9.48 18.48
C PHE A 65 21.68 10.77 18.97
N TYR A 66 20.36 10.92 18.80
CA TYR A 66 19.63 12.15 19.14
C TYR A 66 18.91 12.09 20.49
N TYR A 67 18.66 10.89 21.02
CA TYR A 67 18.02 10.69 22.32
C TYR A 67 19.04 10.27 23.39
N THR A 68 18.77 10.66 24.64
CA THR A 68 19.49 10.23 25.84
C THR A 68 18.49 9.84 26.93
N ILE A 69 18.93 9.00 27.86
CA ILE A 69 18.15 8.62 29.03
C ILE A 69 18.75 9.38 30.22
N GLU A 70 18.00 10.36 30.72
CA GLU A 70 18.33 11.12 31.93
C GLU A 70 17.18 10.97 32.93
N ASP A 71 17.48 10.62 34.18
CA ASP A 71 16.49 10.43 35.26
C ASP A 71 15.34 9.48 34.88
N GLU A 72 15.66 8.34 34.26
CA GLU A 72 14.69 7.37 33.73
C GLU A 72 13.73 7.93 32.66
N THR A 73 14.01 9.13 32.14
CA THR A 73 13.22 9.77 31.08
C THR A 73 14.00 9.87 29.77
N CYS A 74 13.36 9.49 28.67
CA CYS A 74 13.92 9.64 27.33
C CYS A 74 13.77 11.10 26.87
N LYS A 75 14.88 11.82 26.79
CA LYS A 75 14.93 13.23 26.35
C LYS A 75 15.76 13.38 25.08
N PHE A 76 15.50 14.44 24.32
CA PHE A 76 16.44 14.85 23.28
C PHE A 76 17.75 15.24 23.94
N ARG A 77 18.88 14.84 23.36
CA ARG A 77 20.17 15.38 23.75
C ARG A 77 20.17 16.89 23.54
N ASN A 78 21.04 17.59 24.26
CA ASN A 78 21.37 18.98 23.94
C ASN A 78 22.10 18.99 22.58
N LEU A 79 21.32 19.07 21.51
CA LEU A 79 21.78 19.13 20.13
C LEU A 79 22.18 20.57 19.80
N SER A 80 23.18 20.73 18.94
CA SER A 80 23.44 22.03 18.33
C SER A 80 22.22 22.46 17.50
N LYS A 81 22.06 23.77 17.29
CA LYS A 81 20.96 24.31 16.48
C LYS A 81 20.96 23.71 15.07
N GLU A 82 22.14 23.53 14.50
CA GLU A 82 22.36 22.95 13.17
C GLU A 82 21.91 21.48 13.15
N ALA A 83 22.26 20.70 14.18
CA ALA A 83 21.87 19.30 14.29
C ALA A 83 20.35 19.13 14.46
N SER A 84 19.70 20.01 15.25
CA SER A 84 18.23 20.02 15.39
C SER A 84 17.56 20.34 14.05
N ILE A 85 17.98 21.41 13.36
CA ILE A 85 17.45 21.76 12.04
C ILE A 85 17.62 20.59 11.07
N ALA A 86 18.83 20.02 10.99
CA ALA A 86 19.11 18.89 10.11
C ALA A 86 18.22 17.67 10.39
N MET A 87 17.96 17.37 11.67
CA MET A 87 17.05 16.29 12.07
C MET A 87 15.61 16.58 11.62
N GLY A 88 15.10 17.78 11.92
CA GLY A 88 13.75 18.20 11.54
C GLY A 88 13.54 18.23 10.03
N THR A 89 14.51 18.76 9.28
CA THR A 89 14.45 18.78 7.81
C THR A 89 14.51 17.37 7.25
N THR A 90 15.44 16.52 7.73
CA THR A 90 15.57 15.15 7.23
C THR A 90 14.29 14.35 7.45
N ALA A 91 13.71 14.44 8.66
CA ALA A 91 12.44 13.81 8.99
C ALA A 91 11.30 14.31 8.09
N PHE A 92 11.15 15.63 7.92
CA PHE A 92 10.07 16.20 7.12
C PHE A 92 10.14 15.78 5.64
N PHE A 93 11.32 15.81 5.04
CA PHE A 93 11.48 15.45 3.63
C PHE A 93 11.35 13.95 3.41
N PHE A 94 12.00 13.12 4.23
CA PHE A 94 12.02 11.67 4.04
C PHE A 94 10.69 11.01 4.43
N GLU A 95 10.08 11.43 5.54
CA GLU A 95 8.90 10.76 6.10
C GLU A 95 7.58 11.35 5.62
N TYR A 96 7.59 12.54 5.00
CA TYR A 96 6.38 13.23 4.58
C TYR A 96 6.44 13.80 3.15
N LEU A 97 7.31 14.78 2.87
CA LEU A 97 7.23 15.53 1.61
C LEU A 97 7.56 14.67 0.37
N ASN A 98 8.67 13.93 0.38
CA ASN A 98 9.05 13.09 -0.77
C ASN A 98 8.02 11.98 -1.05
N PRO A 99 7.54 11.21 -0.04
CA PRO A 99 6.42 10.30 -0.22
C PRO A 99 5.18 10.97 -0.81
N LEU A 100 4.81 12.14 -0.30
CA LEU A 100 3.64 12.90 -0.74
C LEU A 100 3.75 13.31 -2.21
N ILE A 101 4.88 13.87 -2.63
CA ILE A 101 5.13 14.27 -4.02
C ILE A 101 5.06 13.07 -4.95
N PHE A 102 5.79 11.99 -4.62
CA PHE A 102 5.80 10.78 -5.44
C PHE A 102 4.41 10.16 -5.60
N MET A 103 3.67 10.01 -4.49
CA MET A 103 2.33 9.46 -4.51
C MET A 103 1.37 10.34 -5.33
N SER A 104 1.42 11.66 -5.13
CA SER A 104 0.60 12.62 -5.88
C SER A 104 0.86 12.52 -7.38
N PHE A 105 2.13 12.52 -7.79
CA PHE A 105 2.51 12.34 -9.20
C PHE A 105 1.93 11.05 -9.78
N CYS A 106 2.11 9.93 -9.09
CA CYS A 106 1.58 8.64 -9.54
C CYS A 106 0.05 8.67 -9.68
N TYR A 107 -0.67 9.17 -8.67
CA TYR A 107 -2.14 9.19 -8.70
C TYR A 107 -2.69 10.11 -9.79
N VAL A 108 -2.14 11.32 -9.94
CA VAL A 108 -2.55 12.26 -11.00
C VAL A 108 -2.36 11.61 -12.38
N HIS A 109 -1.19 11.01 -12.61
CA HIS A 109 -0.90 10.37 -13.89
C HIS A 109 -1.82 9.17 -14.17
N ILE A 110 -2.04 8.31 -13.18
CA ILE A 110 -2.95 7.16 -13.31
C ILE A 110 -4.38 7.65 -13.61
N ILE A 111 -4.87 8.67 -12.90
CA ILE A 111 -6.22 9.21 -13.10
C ILE A 111 -6.37 9.78 -14.52
N HIS A 112 -5.38 10.53 -15.00
CA HIS A 112 -5.38 11.05 -16.37
C HIS A 112 -5.40 9.91 -17.41
N GLN A 113 -4.57 8.89 -17.23
CA GLN A 113 -4.54 7.76 -18.16
C GLN A 113 -5.85 6.96 -18.16
N LEU A 114 -6.47 6.76 -16.99
CA LEU A 114 -7.75 6.05 -16.87
C LEU A 114 -8.91 6.84 -17.49
N LYS A 115 -8.93 8.17 -17.34
CA LYS A 115 -9.90 9.04 -18.01
C LYS A 115 -9.76 8.95 -19.54
N LYS A 116 -8.53 9.06 -20.06
CA LYS A 116 -8.25 8.91 -21.50
C LYS A 116 -8.70 7.54 -22.02
N SER A 117 -8.39 6.46 -21.30
CA SER A 117 -8.73 5.09 -21.71
C SER A 117 -10.24 4.81 -21.66
N SER A 118 -10.99 5.47 -20.75
CA SER A 118 -12.45 5.33 -20.66
C SER A 118 -13.17 6.15 -21.74
N SER A 119 -12.63 7.31 -22.11
CA SER A 119 -13.15 8.14 -23.21
C SER A 119 -12.99 7.47 -24.58
N ILE A 120 -11.92 6.70 -24.78
CA ILE A 120 -11.69 5.94 -26.02
C ILE A 120 -12.67 4.76 -26.16
N VAL A 121 -13.21 4.24 -25.05
CA VAL A 121 -14.17 3.12 -25.03
C VAL A 121 -15.63 3.61 -25.11
N ASN A 122 -15.89 4.90 -24.90
CA ASN A 122 -17.19 5.53 -25.10
C ASN A 122 -17.15 6.67 -26.15
N PRO A 123 -16.88 6.40 -27.44
CA PRO A 123 -17.48 7.19 -28.48
C PRO A 123 -18.90 6.68 -28.69
N GLU A 124 -19.88 7.57 -28.69
CA GLU A 124 -21.24 7.24 -29.10
C GLU A 124 -21.23 6.52 -30.46
N SER A 125 -21.93 5.38 -30.52
CA SER A 125 -22.41 4.67 -31.72
C SER A 125 -21.40 4.19 -32.77
N SER A 126 -21.15 2.88 -32.82
CA SER A 126 -21.10 2.07 -34.06
C SER A 126 -21.25 0.58 -33.74
N SER A 127 -22.30 0.00 -34.32
CA SER A 127 -22.71 -1.40 -34.46
C SER A 127 -21.67 -2.53 -34.25
N ASN A 128 -22.12 -3.58 -33.56
CA ASN A 128 -21.76 -5.00 -33.75
C ASN A 128 -20.33 -5.49 -33.41
N GLN A 129 -19.89 -5.38 -32.15
CA GLN A 129 -18.87 -6.30 -31.59
C GLN A 129 -19.14 -6.59 -30.10
N GLN A 130 -20.08 -7.50 -29.86
CA GLN A 130 -20.59 -7.86 -28.54
C GLN A 130 -20.00 -9.21 -28.10
N SER A 131 -18.75 -9.21 -27.63
CA SER A 131 -18.22 -10.33 -26.82
C SER A 131 -16.94 -9.97 -26.04
N ASP A 132 -16.02 -9.18 -26.61
CA ASP A 132 -14.76 -8.80 -25.93
C ASP A 132 -14.83 -7.52 -25.06
N ASN A 133 -15.82 -6.65 -25.29
CA ASN A 133 -15.95 -5.38 -24.56
C ASN A 133 -16.39 -5.53 -23.10
N SER A 134 -17.13 -6.60 -22.76
CA SER A 134 -17.62 -6.82 -21.39
C SER A 134 -16.49 -7.19 -20.42
N MET A 135 -15.53 -8.02 -20.88
CA MET A 135 -14.39 -8.46 -20.08
C MET A 135 -13.39 -7.31 -19.86
N SER A 136 -13.07 -6.55 -20.91
CA SER A 136 -12.18 -5.38 -20.83
C SER A 136 -12.76 -4.29 -19.91
N GLY A 137 -14.06 -3.98 -20.05
CA GLY A 137 -14.77 -3.03 -19.18
C GLY A 137 -14.82 -3.47 -17.71
N SER A 138 -15.03 -4.76 -17.44
CA SER A 138 -15.02 -5.31 -16.08
C SER A 138 -13.64 -5.20 -15.41
N LEU A 139 -12.57 -5.45 -16.16
CA LEU A 139 -11.19 -5.33 -15.69
C LEU A 139 -10.81 -3.87 -15.37
N LEU A 140 -11.19 -2.93 -16.24
CA LEU A 140 -10.99 -1.50 -16.01
C LEU A 140 -11.74 -1.01 -14.76
N ARG A 141 -12.99 -1.45 -14.56
CA ARG A 141 -13.78 -1.14 -13.37
C ARG A 141 -13.13 -1.71 -12.10
N ALA A 142 -12.63 -2.95 -12.15
CA ALA A 142 -11.90 -3.54 -11.03
C ALA A 142 -10.62 -2.76 -10.69
N ARG A 143 -9.81 -2.38 -11.69
CA ARG A 143 -8.61 -1.54 -11.51
C ARG A 143 -8.95 -0.19 -10.88
N ARG A 144 -10.04 0.46 -11.32
CA ARG A 144 -10.51 1.75 -10.77
C ARG A 144 -10.95 1.64 -9.32
N ASN A 145 -11.67 0.58 -8.96
CA ASN A 145 -12.10 0.34 -7.58
C ASN A 145 -10.90 0.14 -6.67
N THR A 146 -9.95 -0.70 -7.08
CA THR A 146 -8.70 -0.91 -6.36
C THR A 146 -7.90 0.39 -6.20
N LEU A 147 -7.78 1.19 -7.26
CA LEU A 147 -7.13 2.50 -7.19
C LEU A 147 -7.84 3.46 -6.22
N LYS A 148 -9.16 3.50 -6.24
CA LYS A 148 -9.97 4.35 -5.33
C LYS A 148 -9.66 4.05 -3.87
N THR A 149 -9.56 2.78 -3.50
CA THR A 149 -9.17 2.38 -2.15
C THR A 149 -7.79 2.90 -1.78
N PHE A 150 -6.78 2.73 -2.65
CA PHE A 150 -5.43 3.23 -2.38
C PHE A 150 -5.34 4.76 -2.35
N PHE A 151 -6.17 5.44 -3.14
CA PHE A 151 -6.27 6.89 -3.09
C PHE A 151 -6.84 7.38 -1.75
N ILE A 152 -7.86 6.71 -1.21
CA ILE A 152 -8.39 7.02 0.14
C ILE A 152 -7.28 6.87 1.18
N VAL A 153 -6.53 5.77 1.13
CA VAL A 153 -5.41 5.50 2.03
C VAL A 153 -4.35 6.61 1.96
N PHE A 154 -4.03 7.08 0.75
CA PHE A 154 -3.11 8.20 0.53
C PHE A 154 -3.63 9.49 1.16
N VAL A 155 -4.90 9.85 0.95
CA VAL A 155 -5.50 11.05 1.56
C VAL A 155 -5.47 10.95 3.08
N THR A 156 -5.82 9.78 3.64
CA THR A 156 -5.74 9.54 5.09
C THR A 156 -4.32 9.71 5.60
N TYR A 157 -3.31 9.16 4.92
CA TYR A 157 -1.91 9.39 5.25
C TYR A 157 -1.57 10.89 5.30
N THR A 158 -1.93 11.66 4.28
CA THR A 158 -1.68 13.10 4.25
C THR A 158 -2.29 13.81 5.45
N ILE A 159 -3.58 13.58 5.72
CA ILE A 159 -4.28 14.26 6.82
C ILE A 159 -3.72 13.84 8.19
N CYS A 160 -3.48 12.55 8.38
CA CYS A 160 -2.97 12.01 9.65
C CYS A 160 -1.56 12.50 9.99
N TRP A 161 -0.69 12.63 8.98
CA TRP A 161 0.71 12.99 9.19
C TRP A 161 0.98 14.49 9.20
N SER A 162 0.19 15.29 8.47
CA SER A 162 0.46 16.73 8.31
C SER A 162 0.63 17.49 9.64
N PRO A 163 -0.28 17.37 10.63
CA PRO A 163 -0.18 18.15 11.87
C PRO A 163 1.11 17.87 12.63
N ASN A 164 1.46 16.59 12.78
CA ASN A 164 2.66 16.17 13.50
C ASN A 164 3.94 16.59 12.76
N GLN A 165 3.98 16.42 11.44
CA GLN A 165 5.18 16.71 10.65
C GLN A 165 5.46 18.20 10.53
N ILE A 166 4.42 19.02 10.36
CA ILE A 166 4.57 20.48 10.35
C ILE A 166 5.03 20.96 11.73
N ALA A 167 4.41 20.46 12.81
CA ALA A 167 4.78 20.83 14.18
C ALA A 167 6.23 20.47 14.51
N PHE A 168 6.66 19.25 14.17
CA PHE A 168 8.03 18.80 14.39
C PHE A 168 9.03 19.57 13.54
N PHE A 169 8.68 19.89 12.29
CA PHE A 169 9.53 20.70 11.41
C PHE A 169 9.76 22.09 12.00
N VAL A 170 8.69 22.84 12.34
CA VAL A 170 8.83 24.20 12.89
C VAL A 170 9.50 24.21 14.27
N PHE A 171 9.29 23.19 15.09
CA PHE A 171 9.97 23.03 16.37
C PHE A 171 11.50 23.00 16.20
N ASN A 172 12.00 22.24 15.24
CA ASN A 172 13.43 22.15 14.95
C ASN A 172 14.02 23.44 14.35
N PHE A 173 13.19 24.39 13.91
CA PHE A 173 13.59 25.75 13.53
C PHE A 173 13.58 26.74 14.70
N GLY A 174 13.25 26.28 15.92
CA GLY A 174 13.28 27.08 17.15
C GLY A 174 11.92 27.63 17.57
N LEU A 175 10.82 27.23 16.94
CA LEU A 175 9.48 27.57 17.43
C LEU A 175 9.13 26.71 18.65
N PRO A 176 8.46 27.28 19.66
CA PRO A 176 8.09 26.52 20.86
C PRO A 176 7.03 25.45 20.52
N LEU A 177 7.26 24.23 20.96
CA LEU A 177 6.30 23.12 20.87
C LEU A 177 6.11 22.50 22.25
N ASN A 178 4.86 22.47 22.72
CA ASN A 178 4.53 21.81 23.97
C ASN A 178 4.25 20.32 23.71
N PHE A 179 5.23 19.46 24.00
CA PHE A 179 5.12 18.01 23.87
C PHE A 179 4.11 17.35 24.82
N GLN A 180 3.61 18.08 25.83
CA GLN A 180 2.53 17.64 26.72
C GLN A 180 1.18 18.29 26.37
N GLY A 181 1.18 19.21 25.40
CA GLY A 181 0.00 19.95 25.01
C GLY A 181 -1.00 19.08 24.25
N VAL A 182 -2.28 19.46 24.32
CA VAL A 182 -3.38 18.79 23.62
C VAL A 182 -3.10 18.66 22.11
N PHE A 183 -2.56 19.71 21.50
CA PHE A 183 -2.25 19.72 20.07
C PHE A 183 -1.26 18.60 19.67
N TYR A 184 -0.12 18.49 20.36
CA TYR A 184 0.88 17.47 20.05
C TYR A 184 0.32 16.06 20.29
N ASN A 185 -0.38 15.85 21.41
CA ASN A 185 -1.01 14.57 21.73
C ASN A 185 -2.03 14.14 20.67
N MET A 186 -2.90 15.06 20.23
CA MET A 186 -3.87 14.77 19.17
C MET A 186 -3.19 14.50 17.83
N SER A 187 -2.11 15.22 17.50
CA SER A 187 -1.33 14.97 16.29
C SER A 187 -0.66 13.59 16.28
N MET A 188 -0.17 13.14 17.44
CA MET A 188 0.40 11.80 17.60
C MET A 188 -0.66 10.71 17.49
N VAL A 189 -1.85 10.92 18.05
CA VAL A 189 -3.00 10.01 17.87
C VAL A 189 -3.37 9.89 16.38
N LEU A 190 -3.39 11.00 15.64
CA LEU A 190 -3.65 10.98 14.20
C LEU A 190 -2.61 10.16 13.44
N VAL A 191 -1.32 10.28 13.77
CA VAL A 191 -0.26 9.44 13.18
C VAL A 191 -0.46 7.97 13.53
N GLN A 192 -0.85 7.65 14.77
CA GLN A 192 -1.13 6.27 15.18
C GLN A 192 -2.31 5.68 14.39
N LEU A 193 -3.37 6.45 14.12
CA LEU A 193 -4.50 5.99 13.31
C LEU A 193 -4.11 5.59 11.88
N ASN A 194 -2.97 6.08 11.35
CA ASN A 194 -2.47 5.65 10.05
C ASN A 194 -2.16 4.14 10.03
N THR A 195 -1.78 3.53 11.16
CA THR A 195 -1.53 2.09 11.24
C THR A 195 -2.81 1.26 11.13
N CYS A 196 -3.96 1.77 11.58
CA CYS A 196 -5.27 1.13 11.45
C CYS A 196 -5.75 1.03 10.00
N VAL A 197 -5.16 1.81 9.10
CA VAL A 197 -5.46 1.78 7.67
C VAL A 197 -4.88 0.52 7.01
N ASN A 198 -3.82 -0.07 7.58
CA ASN A 198 -3.18 -1.26 7.01
C ASN A 198 -4.11 -2.50 7.00
N PRO A 199 -4.78 -2.89 8.11
CA PRO A 199 -5.82 -3.93 8.10
C PRO A 199 -6.96 -3.68 7.12
N ILE A 200 -7.39 -2.42 6.97
CA ILE A 200 -8.42 -2.02 6.01
C ILE A 200 -7.95 -2.33 4.59
N ILE A 201 -6.72 -2.00 4.23
CA ILE A 201 -6.14 -2.35 2.93
C ILE A 201 -6.21 -3.86 2.68
N TYR A 202 -5.81 -4.70 3.64
CA TYR A 202 -5.86 -6.15 3.48
C TYR A 202 -7.29 -6.69 3.36
N ALA A 203 -8.20 -6.18 4.20
CA ALA A 203 -9.63 -6.47 4.18
C ALA A 203 -10.28 -6.12 2.84
N PHE A 204 -9.81 -5.10 2.11
CA PHE A 204 -10.38 -4.70 0.82
C PHE A 204 -9.61 -5.24 -0.40
N LYS A 205 -8.30 -5.51 -0.29
CA LYS A 205 -7.42 -5.90 -1.40
C LYS A 205 -7.40 -7.42 -1.65
N TYR A 206 -7.40 -8.23 -0.60
CA TYR A 206 -7.24 -9.68 -0.73
C TYR A 206 -8.60 -10.38 -0.68
N ARG A 207 -9.11 -10.80 -1.84
CA ARG A 207 -10.32 -11.65 -1.90
C ARG A 207 -10.18 -12.94 -1.08
N GLN A 208 -8.98 -13.50 -0.99
CA GLN A 208 -8.70 -14.64 -0.11
C GLN A 208 -8.86 -14.27 1.36
N PHE A 209 -8.35 -13.12 1.80
CA PHE A 209 -8.52 -12.63 3.17
C PHE A 209 -9.99 -12.31 3.47
N GLN A 210 -10.71 -11.68 2.54
CA GLN A 210 -12.16 -11.47 2.64
C GLN A 210 -12.93 -12.78 2.77
N ASN A 211 -12.57 -13.80 1.99
CA ASN A 211 -13.20 -15.11 2.05
C ASN A 211 -12.89 -15.80 3.37
N SER A 212 -11.65 -15.72 3.86
CA SER A 212 -11.26 -16.23 5.18
C SER A 212 -11.99 -15.51 6.31
N LEU A 213 -12.12 -14.17 6.27
CA LEU A 213 -12.91 -13.41 7.24
C LEU A 213 -14.38 -13.83 7.21
N ARG A 214 -14.98 -14.04 6.02
CA ARG A 214 -16.37 -14.52 5.91
C ARG A 214 -16.55 -15.93 6.46
N VAL A 215 -15.56 -16.80 6.32
CA VAL A 215 -15.56 -18.14 6.95
C VAL A 215 -15.41 -18.03 8.46
N LEU A 216 -14.58 -17.12 8.97
CA LEU A 216 -14.37 -16.88 10.39
C LEU A 216 -15.60 -16.28 11.09
N PHE A 217 -16.28 -15.34 10.42
CA PHE A 217 -17.49 -14.66 10.93
C PHE A 217 -18.81 -15.37 10.54
N LYS A 218 -18.73 -16.51 9.87
CA LYS A 218 -19.89 -17.35 9.51
C LYS A 218 -20.76 -17.78 10.71
N PRO A 219 -20.21 -18.04 11.92
CA PRO A 219 -21.02 -18.31 13.11
C PRO A 219 -21.87 -17.11 13.56
N CYS A 220 -21.54 -15.89 13.13
CA CYS A 220 -22.20 -14.66 13.56
C CYS A 220 -23.18 -14.07 12.53
N LEU A 221 -23.20 -14.53 11.27
CA LEU A 221 -24.03 -13.98 10.19
C LEU A 221 -24.55 -15.09 9.23
N PRO A 222 -25.67 -15.76 9.54
CA PRO A 222 -26.15 -16.94 8.80
C PRO A 222 -26.71 -16.66 7.38
N ASN A 223 -26.96 -15.40 7.00
CA ASN A 223 -27.77 -15.09 5.81
C ASN A 223 -27.02 -14.42 4.62
N LEU A 224 -25.72 -14.60 4.47
CA LEU A 224 -25.01 -14.06 3.30
C LEU A 224 -24.96 -15.08 2.13
N PRO A 225 -25.70 -14.88 1.01
CA PRO A 225 -25.72 -15.84 -0.08
C PRO A 225 -24.40 -15.83 -0.85
N LEU A 226 -23.64 -16.94 -0.77
CA LEU A 226 -22.42 -17.19 -1.54
C LEU A 226 -22.78 -17.75 -2.93
N ARG A 227 -22.94 -16.87 -3.93
CA ARG A 227 -23.11 -17.26 -5.35
C ARG A 227 -21.79 -17.58 -6.09
N VAL A 228 -20.65 -17.60 -5.39
CA VAL A 228 -19.32 -17.49 -6.02
C VAL A 228 -18.61 -18.84 -6.24
N ASP A 229 -18.91 -19.89 -5.46
CA ASP A 229 -18.18 -21.16 -5.59
C ASP A 229 -18.49 -21.90 -6.90
N GLN A 230 -19.74 -21.82 -7.38
CA GLN A 230 -20.15 -22.56 -8.57
C GLN A 230 -19.64 -21.96 -9.88
N GLN A 231 -19.42 -20.63 -9.93
CA GLN A 231 -18.84 -19.95 -11.11
C GLN A 231 -17.32 -20.09 -11.16
N LEU A 232 -16.62 -20.09 -10.01
CA LEU A 232 -15.17 -20.26 -9.99
C LEU A 232 -14.78 -21.71 -10.26
N ALA A 233 -15.49 -22.69 -9.69
CA ALA A 233 -15.26 -24.10 -9.96
C ALA A 233 -15.54 -24.47 -11.43
N SER A 234 -16.62 -23.93 -12.03
CA SER A 234 -16.93 -24.17 -13.44
C SER A 234 -15.94 -23.50 -14.40
N THR A 235 -15.47 -22.28 -14.09
CA THR A 235 -14.46 -21.58 -14.91
C THR A 235 -13.07 -22.24 -14.84
N ILE A 236 -12.71 -22.81 -13.69
CA ILE A 236 -11.46 -23.55 -13.52
C ILE A 236 -11.54 -24.89 -14.25
N SER A 237 -12.66 -25.61 -14.13
CA SER A 237 -12.90 -26.88 -14.83
C SER A 237 -12.84 -26.73 -16.36
N SER A 238 -13.49 -25.71 -16.91
CA SER A 238 -13.50 -25.46 -18.36
C SER A 238 -12.14 -25.07 -18.93
N ARG A 239 -11.28 -24.41 -18.14
CA ARG A 239 -9.91 -24.04 -18.57
C ARG A 239 -8.88 -25.17 -18.41
N LEU A 240 -9.11 -26.13 -17.51
CA LEU A 240 -8.18 -27.25 -17.24
C LEU A 240 -8.36 -28.43 -18.21
N GLN A 241 -9.56 -28.64 -18.75
CA GLN A 241 -9.81 -29.69 -19.74
C GLN A 241 -8.92 -29.62 -21.00
N PRO A 242 -8.77 -28.47 -21.69
CA PRO A 242 -7.93 -28.39 -22.88
C PRO A 242 -6.43 -28.55 -22.58
N LEU A 243 -5.98 -28.17 -21.38
CA LEU A 243 -4.57 -28.33 -20.99
C LEU A 243 -4.21 -29.80 -20.68
N LYS A 244 -5.14 -30.54 -20.07
CA LYS A 244 -4.95 -31.99 -19.84
C LYS A 244 -4.92 -32.78 -21.15
N SER A 245 -5.78 -32.41 -22.11
CA SER A 245 -5.82 -33.09 -23.42
C SER A 245 -4.58 -32.78 -24.28
N GLN A 246 -4.08 -31.53 -24.26
CA GLN A 246 -2.82 -31.17 -24.92
C GLN A 246 -1.61 -31.89 -24.30
N LYS A 247 -1.55 -31.99 -22.97
CA LYS A 247 -0.46 -32.69 -22.28
C LYS A 247 -0.47 -34.20 -22.54
N MET A 248 -1.65 -34.82 -22.66
CA MET A 248 -1.75 -36.23 -23.06
C MET A 248 -1.38 -36.46 -24.53
N ARG A 249 -1.72 -35.53 -25.44
CA ARG A 249 -1.34 -35.61 -26.86
C ARG A 249 0.16 -35.42 -27.08
N ALA A 250 0.79 -34.49 -26.38
CA ALA A 250 2.24 -34.30 -26.44
C ALA A 250 2.98 -35.55 -25.95
N LYS A 251 2.52 -36.15 -24.85
CA LYS A 251 3.13 -37.36 -24.27
C LYS A 251 2.93 -38.61 -25.13
N SER A 252 1.85 -38.69 -25.91
CA SER A 252 1.63 -39.80 -26.84
C SER A 252 2.36 -39.63 -28.18
N GLN A 253 2.73 -38.41 -28.57
CA GLN A 253 3.64 -38.16 -29.69
C GLN A 253 5.09 -38.48 -29.32
N GLU A 254 5.55 -38.08 -28.12
CA GLU A 254 6.88 -38.42 -27.59
C GLU A 254 7.12 -39.93 -27.48
N MET A 255 6.09 -40.72 -27.15
CA MET A 255 6.19 -42.19 -27.11
C MET A 255 6.18 -42.85 -28.50
N ARG A 256 5.72 -42.17 -29.55
CA ARG A 256 5.76 -42.69 -30.93
C ARG A 256 7.05 -42.36 -31.66
N GLU A 257 7.74 -41.29 -31.27
CA GLU A 257 9.03 -40.90 -31.86
C GLU A 257 10.22 -41.66 -31.25
N ASN A 258 10.03 -42.28 -30.08
CA ASN A 258 11.04 -43.08 -29.37
C ASN A 258 10.84 -44.61 -29.50
N SER A 259 10.00 -45.06 -30.43
CA SER A 259 9.76 -46.47 -30.77
C SER A 259 10.06 -46.73 -32.24
#